data_AF-A0A931J0H3-F1
#
_entry.id   AF-A0A931J0H3-F1
#
_cell.length_a   1.000
_cell.length_b   1.000
_cell.length_c   1.000
_cell.angle_alpha   90.00
_cell.angle_beta   90.00
_cell.angle_gamma   90.00
#
_symmetry.space_group_name_H-M   'P 1'
#
loop_
_entity.id
_entity.type
_entity.pdbx_description
1 polymer ?
#
loop_
_entity_poly.entity_id
_entity_poly.type
_entity_poly.pdbx_seq_one_letter_code
_entity_poly.pdbx_strand_id
1 'polypeptide(L)'
;MSVRLNFDHFIQWITAAAREHSHQLADHVVERTGCSRRAAQAMLKRLVEAGWLVRDGGFSRAVYHPGSLRQVVKSYPLYGLQEDLPWQRDFAPNFALPAHVGRMVQHAFTELLNNAIDHSGGTSVTVSLRQTPTHVQLLVSDDGCGVFDRIAGTYDIADPSLAMLELSKGRLTTAPQEHTGRGLFFSSQLADVFDLHANGTAYVRRAWDSSGWRPGKALPRQGTSIYFAVALDTTRTLDQVLGAWSLDGTGVAFDRTVISLRLLAGEGQALDSRAQARRVTARLERFKRAEIDFDGVPDIGHAFADELFRVFGLNNRSVELVPINANRRILALIDNARNG
;
A
#
# COMPACT_ATOMS: atom_id res chain seq x y z
N MET A 1 -35.36 14.85 22.59
CA MET A 1 -34.23 13.95 22.95
C MET A 1 -32.93 14.64 22.55
N SER A 2 -31.94 14.73 23.44
CA SER A 2 -30.65 15.34 23.12
C SER A 2 -29.82 14.35 22.30
N VAL A 3 -29.52 14.66 21.04
CA VAL A 3 -28.64 13.85 20.19
C VAL A 3 -27.24 13.85 20.82
N ARG A 4 -26.75 12.67 21.22
CA ARG A 4 -25.39 12.53 21.77
C ARG A 4 -24.39 12.57 20.62
N LEU A 5 -23.68 13.68 20.48
CA LEU A 5 -22.66 13.85 19.45
C LEU A 5 -21.45 12.95 19.73
N ASN A 6 -21.07 12.13 18.75
CA ASN A 6 -19.87 11.27 18.80
C ASN A 6 -18.68 11.98 18.14
N PHE A 7 -17.61 12.21 18.90
CA PHE A 7 -16.41 12.89 18.42
C PHE A 7 -15.75 12.16 17.24
N ASP A 8 -15.66 10.83 17.28
CA ASP A 8 -15.01 10.03 16.24
C ASP A 8 -15.76 10.06 14.90
N HIS A 9 -17.07 10.32 14.94
CA HIS A 9 -17.85 10.52 13.72
C HIS A 9 -17.60 11.90 13.11
N PHE A 10 -17.37 12.93 13.92
CA PHE A 10 -17.10 14.29 13.43
C PHE A 10 -15.77 14.37 12.69
N ILE A 11 -14.71 13.74 13.22
CA ILE A 11 -13.37 13.81 12.62
C ILE A 11 -13.34 13.26 11.18
N GLN A 12 -14.29 12.41 10.79
CA GLN A 12 -14.36 11.84 9.45
C GLN A 12 -14.74 12.84 8.36
N TRP A 13 -15.38 13.96 8.71
CA TRP A 13 -15.90 14.93 7.73
C TRP A 13 -15.69 16.39 8.11
N ILE A 14 -15.27 16.70 9.34
CA ILE A 14 -15.15 18.09 9.80
C ILE A 14 -14.08 18.88 9.01
N THR A 15 -13.01 18.23 8.56
CA THR A 15 -11.98 18.87 7.74
C THR A 15 -12.59 19.45 6.46
N ALA A 16 -13.41 18.67 5.74
CA ALA A 16 -14.09 19.15 4.54
C ALA A 16 -15.12 20.24 4.85
N ALA A 17 -15.93 20.04 5.90
CA ALA A 17 -16.95 21.02 6.29
C ALA A 17 -16.35 22.37 6.70
N ALA A 18 -15.21 22.39 7.39
CA ALA A 18 -14.54 23.63 7.77
C ALA A 18 -13.97 24.39 6.56
N ARG A 19 -13.54 23.68 5.52
CA ARG A 19 -13.10 24.28 4.25
C ARG A 19 -14.29 24.90 3.49
N GLU A 20 -15.40 24.17 3.41
CA GLU A 20 -16.57 24.54 2.60
C GLU A 20 -17.50 25.54 3.28
N HIS A 21 -17.58 25.52 4.62
CA HIS A 21 -18.52 26.32 5.42
C HIS A 21 -17.80 27.12 6.51
N SER A 22 -16.62 27.67 6.24
CA SER A 22 -15.73 28.32 7.23
C SER A 22 -16.43 29.33 8.16
N HIS A 23 -17.31 30.19 7.62
CA HIS A 23 -18.06 31.20 8.37
C HIS A 23 -19.35 30.68 9.03
N GLN A 24 -19.86 29.54 8.56
CA GLN A 24 -21.17 29.00 8.93
C GLN A 24 -21.07 27.57 9.50
N LEU A 25 -19.87 27.15 9.94
CA LEU A 25 -19.61 25.77 10.33
C LEU A 25 -20.53 25.31 11.46
N ALA A 26 -20.85 26.19 12.41
CA ALA A 26 -21.78 25.88 13.49
C ALA A 26 -23.20 25.60 12.97
N ASP A 27 -23.66 26.36 11.97
CA ASP A 27 -24.97 26.18 11.35
C ASP A 27 -25.01 24.88 10.55
N HIS A 28 -23.97 24.63 9.76
CA HIS A 28 -23.81 23.37 9.01
C HIS A 28 -23.81 22.14 9.95
N VAL A 29 -23.12 22.22 11.10
CA VAL A 29 -23.13 21.14 12.10
C VAL A 29 -24.54 20.91 12.65
N VAL A 30 -25.28 21.97 12.97
CA VAL A 30 -26.66 21.87 13.46
C VAL A 30 -27.56 21.22 12.41
N GLU A 31 -27.49 21.69 11.16
CA GLU A 31 -28.26 21.16 10.04
C GLU A 31 -27.98 19.67 9.80
N ARG A 32 -26.70 19.30 9.72
CA ARG A 32 -26.27 17.93 9.42
C ARG A 32 -26.59 16.93 10.52
N THR A 33 -26.60 17.35 11.78
CA THR A 33 -26.71 16.44 12.94
C THR A 33 -28.02 16.54 13.71
N GLY A 34 -28.81 17.59 13.47
CA GLY A 34 -30.03 17.88 14.22
C GLY A 34 -29.79 18.28 15.69
N CYS A 35 -28.53 18.53 16.10
CA CYS A 35 -28.21 18.90 17.48
C CYS A 35 -28.54 20.37 17.78
N SER A 36 -28.57 20.75 19.07
CA SER A 36 -28.74 22.15 19.44
C SER A 36 -27.51 22.98 19.11
N ARG A 37 -27.68 24.28 18.85
CA ARG A 37 -26.57 25.23 18.62
C ARG A 37 -25.52 25.21 19.74
N ARG A 38 -25.96 25.06 21.01
CA ARG A 38 -25.06 24.94 22.16
C ARG A 38 -24.22 23.66 22.10
N ALA A 39 -24.82 22.53 21.71
CA ALA A 39 -24.09 21.27 21.55
C ALA A 39 -23.08 21.35 20.39
N ALA A 40 -23.48 21.94 19.26
CA ALA A 40 -22.59 22.20 18.12
C ALA A 40 -21.37 23.04 18.52
N GLN A 41 -21.59 24.17 19.20
CA GLN A 41 -20.50 25.03 19.69
C GLN A 41 -19.57 24.31 20.68
N ALA A 42 -20.11 23.51 21.59
CA ALA A 42 -19.32 22.70 22.52
C ALA A 42 -18.46 21.66 21.77
N MET A 43 -19.00 21.01 20.73
CA MET A 43 -18.25 20.08 19.90
C MET A 43 -17.16 20.80 19.10
N LEU A 44 -17.46 21.93 18.46
CA LEU A 44 -16.48 22.72 17.72
C LEU A 44 -15.34 23.21 18.62
N LYS A 45 -15.64 23.63 19.84
CA LYS A 45 -14.61 23.98 20.83
C LYS A 45 -13.68 22.80 21.12
N ARG A 46 -14.23 21.61 21.35
CA ARG A 46 -13.43 20.39 21.57
C ARG A 46 -12.58 20.01 20.35
N LEU A 47 -13.09 20.21 19.14
CA LEU A 47 -12.36 19.96 17.89
C LEU A 47 -11.21 20.96 17.68
N VAL A 48 -11.38 22.21 18.13
CA VAL A 48 -10.29 23.21 18.17
C VAL A 48 -9.23 22.80 19.19
N GLU A 49 -9.64 22.47 20.42
CA GLU A 49 -8.71 22.03 21.49
C GLU A 49 -7.92 20.77 21.10
N ALA A 50 -8.54 19.87 20.34
CA ALA A 50 -7.91 18.65 19.84
C ALA A 50 -7.07 18.85 18.56
N GLY A 51 -7.02 20.05 17.98
CA GLY A 51 -6.20 20.37 16.80
C GLY A 51 -6.80 19.96 15.44
N TRP A 52 -8.08 19.58 15.39
CA TRP A 52 -8.81 19.29 14.14
C TRP A 52 -9.28 20.56 13.44
N LEU A 53 -9.47 21.64 14.21
CA LEU A 53 -9.89 22.94 13.72
C LEU A 53 -8.99 24.04 14.27
N VAL A 54 -8.85 25.11 13.51
CA VAL A 54 -8.39 26.42 14.00
C VAL A 54 -9.59 27.35 13.97
N ARG A 55 -9.72 28.21 14.99
CA ARG A 55 -10.76 29.22 15.07
C ARG A 55 -10.14 30.60 15.10
N ASP A 56 -10.41 31.38 14.07
CA ASP A 56 -10.04 32.78 13.95
C ASP A 56 -11.26 33.70 14.11
N GLY A 57 -11.00 35.01 14.15
CA GLY A 57 -12.04 36.04 14.23
C GLY A 57 -12.60 36.29 15.64
N GLY A 58 -13.39 37.36 15.74
CA GLY A 58 -14.00 37.81 16.99
C GLY A 58 -15.07 36.86 17.53
N PHE A 59 -15.59 37.15 18.73
CA PHE A 59 -16.63 36.35 19.37
C PHE A 59 -17.91 36.21 18.51
N SER A 60 -18.30 37.26 17.79
CA SER A 60 -19.52 37.30 16.97
C SER A 60 -19.34 36.87 15.51
N ARG A 61 -18.09 36.72 15.03
CA ARG A 61 -17.74 36.35 13.64
C ARG A 61 -16.62 35.31 13.66
N ALA A 62 -16.91 34.16 14.24
CA ALA A 62 -16.00 33.03 14.23
C ALA A 62 -15.77 32.54 12.80
N VAL A 63 -14.52 32.29 12.44
CA VAL A 63 -14.15 31.61 11.19
C VAL A 63 -13.40 30.35 11.56
N TYR A 64 -13.82 29.22 11.02
CA TYR A 64 -13.18 27.93 11.26
C TYR A 64 -12.40 27.49 10.03
N HIS A 65 -11.20 26.96 10.27
CA HIS A 65 -10.33 26.39 9.25
C HIS A 65 -9.90 24.98 9.67
N PRO A 66 -9.56 24.09 8.72
CA PRO A 66 -8.96 22.80 9.05
C PRO A 66 -7.66 22.96 9.84
N GLY A 67 -7.50 22.21 10.94
CA GLY A 67 -6.32 22.23 11.79
C GLY A 67 -5.13 21.43 11.23
N SER A 68 -4.18 21.11 12.12
CA SER A 68 -3.03 20.25 11.79
C SER A 68 -3.41 18.77 11.74
N LEU A 69 -4.47 18.37 12.45
CA LEU A 69 -5.13 17.09 12.26
C LEU A 69 -6.21 17.23 11.20
N ARG A 70 -6.15 16.37 10.17
CA ARG A 70 -7.08 16.39 9.05
C ARG A 70 -7.49 14.98 8.71
N GLN A 71 -8.76 14.77 8.39
CA GLN A 71 -9.24 13.48 7.93
C GLN A 71 -10.45 13.67 7.03
N VAL A 72 -10.47 12.86 5.97
CA VAL A 72 -11.61 12.70 5.08
C VAL A 72 -11.85 11.20 4.95
N VAL A 73 -13.09 10.78 5.19
CA VAL A 73 -13.56 9.42 4.92
C VAL A 73 -14.72 9.49 3.96
N LYS A 74 -14.64 8.72 2.87
CA LYS A 74 -15.67 8.63 1.84
C LYS A 74 -15.84 7.19 1.40
N SER A 75 -17.08 6.81 1.13
CA SER A 75 -17.41 5.54 0.50
C SER A 75 -18.01 5.80 -0.87
N TYR A 76 -17.61 5.02 -1.86
CA TYR A 76 -18.02 5.16 -3.25
C TYR A 76 -18.58 3.84 -3.75
N PRO A 77 -19.65 3.85 -4.57
CA PRO A 77 -19.96 2.70 -5.40
C PRO A 77 -18.83 2.51 -6.41
N LEU A 78 -18.43 1.26 -6.66
CA LEU A 78 -17.36 0.94 -7.61
C LEU A 78 -17.80 1.07 -9.07
N TYR A 79 -19.09 0.81 -9.34
CA TYR A 79 -19.63 0.87 -10.71
C TYR A 79 -19.48 2.26 -11.32
N GLY A 80 -18.71 2.35 -12.41
CA GLY A 80 -18.49 3.60 -13.16
C GLY A 80 -17.64 4.63 -12.43
N LEU A 81 -16.98 4.25 -11.33
CA LEU A 81 -16.08 5.13 -10.61
C LEU A 81 -14.82 5.39 -11.44
N GLN A 82 -14.43 6.67 -11.54
CA GLN A 82 -13.14 7.10 -12.10
C GLN A 82 -12.27 7.53 -10.92
N GLU A 83 -11.07 6.96 -10.80
CA GLU A 83 -10.21 7.07 -9.63
C GLU A 83 -9.65 8.47 -9.38
N ASP A 84 -9.53 9.26 -10.44
CA ASP A 84 -8.98 10.61 -10.38
C ASP A 84 -9.96 11.60 -9.73
N LEU A 85 -11.27 11.39 -9.93
CA LEU A 85 -12.32 12.28 -9.44
C LEU A 85 -12.39 12.33 -7.91
N PRO A 86 -12.42 11.20 -7.16
CA PRO A 86 -12.34 11.23 -5.69
C PRO A 86 -11.13 12.01 -5.20
N TRP A 87 -9.93 11.76 -5.76
CA TRP A 87 -8.73 12.47 -5.35
C TRP A 87 -8.87 13.98 -5.52
N GLN A 88 -9.19 14.43 -6.74
CA GLN A 88 -9.24 15.85 -7.08
C GLN A 88 -10.33 16.61 -6.32
N ARG A 89 -11.52 16.01 -6.19
CA ARG A 89 -12.70 16.68 -5.62
C ARG A 89 -12.75 16.58 -4.11
N ASP A 90 -12.57 15.37 -3.58
CA ASP A 90 -12.93 15.07 -2.19
C ASP A 90 -11.72 15.05 -1.25
N PHE A 91 -10.52 14.73 -1.75
CA PHE A 91 -9.33 14.57 -0.92
C PHE A 91 -8.33 15.72 -1.06
N ALA A 92 -7.73 15.93 -2.23
CA ALA A 92 -6.62 16.87 -2.42
C ALA A 92 -6.82 18.27 -1.81
N PRO A 93 -8.01 18.92 -1.92
CA PRO A 93 -8.24 20.25 -1.35
C PRO A 93 -8.22 20.31 0.19
N ASN A 94 -8.32 19.15 0.86
CA ASN A 94 -8.48 19.06 2.30
C ASN A 94 -7.19 18.90 3.08
N PHE A 95 -6.07 18.59 2.43
CA PHE A 95 -4.80 18.27 3.08
C PHE A 95 -3.72 19.30 2.77
N ALA A 96 -2.81 19.50 3.72
CA ALA A 96 -1.68 20.40 3.60
C ALA A 96 -0.40 19.58 3.60
N LEU A 97 -0.08 18.96 2.45
CA LEU A 97 1.06 18.07 2.30
C LEU A 97 2.22 18.80 1.58
N PRO A 98 3.49 18.54 1.96
CA PRO A 98 4.62 18.92 1.13
C PRO A 98 4.45 18.38 -0.30
N ALA A 99 4.85 19.15 -1.31
CA ALA A 99 4.50 18.86 -2.71
C ALA A 99 4.98 17.47 -3.17
N HIS A 100 6.17 17.03 -2.76
CA HIS A 100 6.68 15.69 -3.11
C HIS A 100 5.91 14.58 -2.38
N VAL A 101 5.55 14.77 -1.11
CA VAL A 101 4.68 13.84 -0.36
C VAL A 101 3.30 13.77 -0.99
N GLY A 102 2.72 14.92 -1.37
CA GLY A 102 1.45 15.00 -2.08
C GLY A 102 1.44 14.17 -3.36
N ARG A 103 2.51 14.24 -4.18
CA ARG A 103 2.66 13.40 -5.38
C ARG A 103 2.72 11.91 -5.05
N MET A 104 3.44 11.51 -4.00
CA MET A 104 3.53 10.11 -3.58
C MET A 104 2.17 9.58 -3.12
N VAL A 105 1.45 10.35 -2.29
CA VAL A 105 0.13 9.98 -1.77
C VAL A 105 -0.90 9.93 -2.89
N GLN A 106 -0.87 10.88 -3.84
CA GLN A 106 -1.74 10.84 -5.01
C GLN A 106 -1.53 9.57 -5.82
N HIS A 107 -0.28 9.22 -6.14
CA HIS A 107 0.03 8.00 -6.87
C HIS A 107 -0.48 6.75 -6.14
N ALA A 108 -0.20 6.62 -4.84
CA ALA A 108 -0.71 5.50 -4.05
C ALA A 108 -2.24 5.48 -3.99
N PHE A 109 -2.89 6.63 -3.81
CA PHE A 109 -4.35 6.75 -3.80
C PHE A 109 -4.97 6.22 -5.09
N THR A 110 -4.50 6.70 -6.25
CA THR A 110 -5.08 6.34 -7.55
C THR A 110 -4.83 4.87 -7.88
N GLU A 111 -3.62 4.37 -7.65
CA GLU A 111 -3.29 2.96 -7.91
C GLU A 111 -4.09 2.00 -7.01
N LEU A 112 -4.26 2.33 -5.73
CA LEU A 112 -5.05 1.50 -4.81
C LEU A 112 -6.55 1.55 -5.11
N LEU A 113 -7.06 2.70 -5.55
CA LEU A 113 -8.46 2.83 -5.94
C LEU A 113 -8.75 2.11 -7.27
N ASN A 114 -7.84 2.20 -8.26
CA ASN A 114 -7.93 1.42 -9.50
C ASN A 114 -7.94 -0.09 -9.23
N ASN A 115 -7.07 -0.59 -8.35
CA ASN A 115 -7.12 -2.00 -7.95
C ASN A 115 -8.49 -2.40 -7.38
N ALA A 116 -9.14 -1.52 -6.61
CA ALA A 116 -10.49 -1.78 -6.12
C ALA A 116 -11.54 -1.77 -7.24
N ILE A 117 -11.45 -0.84 -8.19
CA ILE A 117 -12.37 -0.74 -9.34
C ILE A 117 -12.23 -1.97 -10.26
N ASP A 118 -11.01 -2.28 -10.67
CA ASP A 118 -10.77 -3.22 -11.77
C ASP A 118 -10.68 -4.68 -11.31
N HIS A 119 -10.31 -4.91 -10.04
CA HIS A 119 -9.95 -6.25 -9.58
C HIS A 119 -10.75 -6.77 -8.39
N SER A 120 -11.40 -5.91 -7.61
CA SER A 120 -12.13 -6.39 -6.42
C SER A 120 -13.34 -7.26 -6.79
N GLY A 121 -14.05 -6.93 -7.88
CA GLY A 121 -15.38 -7.50 -8.16
C GLY A 121 -16.42 -7.17 -7.08
N GLY A 122 -16.14 -6.20 -6.22
CA GLY A 122 -17.03 -5.73 -5.16
C GLY A 122 -18.06 -4.71 -5.64
N THR A 123 -18.81 -4.15 -4.70
CA THR A 123 -19.81 -3.12 -4.97
C THR A 123 -19.41 -1.75 -4.46
N SER A 124 -18.54 -1.70 -3.45
CA SER A 124 -18.18 -0.45 -2.79
C SER A 124 -16.73 -0.43 -2.32
N VAL A 125 -16.19 0.79 -2.23
CA VAL A 125 -14.87 1.05 -1.65
C VAL A 125 -14.96 2.21 -0.68
N THR A 126 -14.33 2.05 0.48
CA THR A 126 -14.16 3.11 1.47
C THR A 126 -12.72 3.58 1.47
N VAL A 127 -12.54 4.88 1.33
CA VAL A 127 -11.24 5.54 1.37
C VAL A 127 -11.20 6.49 2.56
N SER A 128 -10.15 6.37 3.37
CA SER A 128 -9.83 7.28 4.47
C SER A 128 -8.43 7.82 4.28
N LEU A 129 -8.29 9.13 4.19
CA LEU A 129 -6.99 9.80 4.26
C LEU A 129 -6.95 10.64 5.52
N ARG A 130 -5.88 10.49 6.29
CA ARG A 130 -5.64 11.21 7.54
C ARG A 130 -4.26 11.83 7.52
N GLN A 131 -4.17 13.08 7.94
CA GLN A 131 -2.92 13.78 8.19
C GLN A 131 -2.80 14.10 9.68
N THR A 132 -1.63 13.85 10.22
CA THR A 132 -1.16 14.32 11.52
C THR A 132 -0.04 15.33 11.29
N PRO A 133 0.52 15.97 12.34
CA PRO A 133 1.66 16.88 12.16
C PRO A 133 2.91 16.20 11.57
N THR A 134 3.02 14.88 11.67
CA THR A 134 4.23 14.13 11.27
C THR A 134 4.00 13.12 10.16
N HIS A 135 2.76 12.69 9.90
CA HIS A 135 2.47 11.63 8.94
C HIS A 135 1.22 11.90 8.12
N VAL A 136 1.16 11.26 6.96
CA VAL A 136 -0.07 11.05 6.20
C VAL A 136 -0.35 9.55 6.09
N GLN A 137 -1.61 9.18 6.27
CA GLN A 137 -2.08 7.81 6.42
C GLN A 137 -3.28 7.60 5.51
N LEU A 138 -3.18 6.68 4.56
CA LEU A 138 -4.21 6.30 3.62
C LEU A 138 -4.69 4.88 3.96
N LEU A 139 -6.00 4.69 3.97
CA LEU A 139 -6.65 3.39 4.03
C LEU A 139 -7.63 3.29 2.87
N VAL A 140 -7.47 2.27 2.03
CA VAL A 140 -8.41 1.90 0.96
C VAL A 140 -8.95 0.51 1.26
N SER A 141 -10.27 0.36 1.30
CA SER A 141 -10.94 -0.88 1.69
C SER A 141 -12.14 -1.17 0.80
N ASP A 142 -12.05 -2.21 -0.03
CA ASP A 142 -13.16 -2.73 -0.82
C ASP A 142 -13.91 -3.87 -0.10
N ASP A 143 -15.10 -4.18 -0.59
CA ASP A 143 -15.95 -5.29 -0.14
C ASP A 143 -15.92 -6.49 -1.11
N GLY A 144 -14.90 -6.57 -1.96
CA GLY A 144 -14.83 -7.54 -3.04
C GLY A 144 -14.32 -8.92 -2.64
N CYS A 145 -13.78 -9.63 -3.63
CA CYS A 145 -13.29 -11.00 -3.46
C CYS A 145 -11.98 -11.10 -2.66
N GLY A 146 -11.22 -10.02 -2.48
CA GLY A 146 -9.91 -10.07 -1.82
C GLY A 146 -8.76 -10.41 -2.78
N VAL A 147 -7.61 -9.75 -2.58
CA VAL A 147 -6.46 -9.84 -3.50
C VAL A 147 -5.88 -11.25 -3.63
N PHE A 148 -5.82 -12.02 -2.53
CA PHE A 148 -5.30 -13.38 -2.56
C PHE A 148 -6.22 -14.34 -3.31
N ASP A 149 -7.53 -14.24 -3.09
CA ASP A 149 -8.52 -15.07 -3.80
C ASP A 149 -8.58 -14.70 -5.29
N ARG A 150 -8.42 -13.41 -5.63
CA ARG A 150 -8.28 -12.95 -7.01
C ARG A 150 -7.05 -13.59 -7.70
N ILE A 151 -5.91 -13.63 -7.00
CA ILE A 151 -4.68 -14.25 -7.49
C ILE A 151 -4.88 -15.76 -7.64
N ALA A 152 -5.46 -16.42 -6.63
CA ALA A 152 -5.73 -17.85 -6.64
C ALA A 152 -6.61 -18.23 -7.85
N GLY A 153 -7.72 -17.51 -8.07
CA GLY A 153 -8.62 -17.79 -9.19
C GLY A 153 -8.02 -17.53 -10.58
N THR A 154 -7.02 -16.66 -10.69
CA THR A 154 -6.42 -16.29 -12.00
C THR A 154 -5.16 -17.10 -12.33
N TYR A 155 -4.35 -17.43 -11.33
CA TYR A 155 -3.03 -18.04 -11.52
C TYR A 155 -2.89 -19.44 -10.92
N ASP A 156 -3.94 -19.98 -10.31
CA ASP A 156 -3.91 -21.26 -9.59
C ASP A 156 -2.87 -21.26 -8.44
N ILE A 157 -2.75 -20.11 -7.76
CA ILE A 157 -1.86 -19.90 -6.61
C ILE A 157 -2.72 -19.78 -5.34
N ALA A 158 -3.11 -20.92 -4.79
CA ALA A 158 -3.97 -20.98 -3.61
C ALA A 158 -3.25 -20.63 -2.30
N ASP A 159 -1.93 -20.82 -2.22
CA ASP A 159 -1.13 -20.48 -1.04
C ASP A 159 -0.87 -18.96 -0.97
N PRO A 160 -1.36 -18.26 0.08
CA PRO A 160 -1.14 -16.82 0.20
C PRO A 160 0.33 -16.41 0.31
N SER A 161 1.22 -17.28 0.82
CA SER A 161 2.66 -16.98 0.88
C SER A 161 3.27 -16.96 -0.51
N LEU A 162 2.87 -17.90 -1.38
CA LEU A 162 3.27 -17.91 -2.77
C LEU A 162 2.64 -16.75 -3.55
N ALA A 163 1.37 -16.42 -3.28
CA ALA A 163 0.73 -15.25 -3.87
C ALA A 163 1.44 -13.94 -3.48
N MET A 164 1.86 -13.81 -2.22
CA MET A 164 2.64 -12.67 -1.75
C MET A 164 4.03 -12.64 -2.37
N LEU A 165 4.69 -13.79 -2.55
CA LEU A 165 5.95 -13.86 -3.31
C LEU A 165 5.75 -13.29 -4.73
N GLU A 166 4.71 -13.72 -5.44
CA GLU A 166 4.43 -13.22 -6.78
C GLU A 166 4.13 -11.71 -6.78
N LEU A 167 3.32 -11.22 -5.84
CA LEU A 167 3.06 -9.79 -5.69
C LEU A 167 4.34 -9.00 -5.42
N SER A 168 5.23 -9.52 -4.57
CA SER A 168 6.49 -8.88 -4.19
C SER A 168 7.48 -8.75 -5.34
N LYS A 169 7.40 -9.61 -6.37
CA LYS A 169 8.21 -9.46 -7.60
C LYS A 169 7.81 -8.24 -8.41
N GLY A 170 6.56 -7.78 -8.26
CA GLY A 170 5.92 -6.80 -9.14
C GLY A 170 5.53 -7.37 -10.51
N ARG A 171 4.94 -6.53 -11.36
CA ARG A 171 4.45 -6.88 -12.72
C ARG A 171 3.47 -8.06 -12.72
N LEU A 172 2.68 -8.19 -11.66
CA LEU A 172 1.58 -9.15 -11.54
C LEU A 172 0.26 -8.42 -11.76
N THR A 173 -0.61 -8.94 -12.63
CA THR A 173 -1.92 -8.34 -12.93
C THR A 173 -2.86 -9.35 -13.57
N THR A 174 -4.10 -9.39 -13.10
CA THR A 174 -5.14 -10.28 -13.63
C THR A 174 -5.78 -9.76 -14.92
N ALA A 175 -5.44 -8.53 -15.36
CA ALA A 175 -5.89 -7.95 -16.63
C ALA A 175 -4.69 -7.33 -17.40
N PRO A 176 -3.81 -8.15 -18.02
CA PRO A 176 -2.55 -7.69 -18.62
C PRO A 176 -2.70 -6.81 -19.86
N GLN A 177 -3.89 -6.73 -20.46
CA GLN A 177 -4.18 -5.81 -21.56
C GLN A 177 -4.46 -4.39 -21.06
N GLU A 178 -4.85 -4.24 -19.80
CA GLU A 178 -5.29 -2.98 -19.20
C GLU A 178 -4.29 -2.46 -18.18
N HIS A 179 -3.54 -3.36 -17.50
CA HIS A 179 -2.58 -2.97 -16.48
C HIS A 179 -1.21 -3.63 -16.67
N THR A 180 -0.20 -2.95 -16.13
CA THR A 180 1.19 -3.41 -16.15
C THR A 180 1.61 -4.17 -14.88
N GLY A 181 0.73 -4.21 -13.86
CA GLY A 181 1.02 -4.82 -12.55
C GLY A 181 2.03 -4.04 -11.71
N ARG A 182 2.13 -2.72 -11.92
CA ARG A 182 3.07 -1.81 -11.24
C ARG A 182 2.50 -1.17 -9.98
N GLY A 183 1.21 -0.84 -9.97
CA GLY A 183 0.57 0.01 -8.97
C GLY A 183 0.76 -0.42 -7.53
N LEU A 184 0.31 -1.62 -7.19
CA LEU A 184 0.40 -2.15 -5.82
C LEU A 184 1.85 -2.27 -5.36
N PHE A 185 2.75 -2.70 -6.26
CA PHE A 185 4.17 -2.82 -5.97
C PHE A 185 4.77 -1.46 -5.61
N PHE A 186 4.66 -0.44 -6.46
CA PHE A 186 5.25 0.87 -6.18
C PHE A 186 4.59 1.57 -4.98
N SER A 187 3.27 1.41 -4.81
CA SER A 187 2.57 1.89 -3.61
C SER A 187 3.19 1.31 -2.33
N SER A 188 3.54 0.02 -2.33
CA SER A 188 4.21 -0.61 -1.18
C SER A 188 5.64 -0.11 -0.93
N GLN A 189 6.36 0.28 -1.99
CA GLN A 189 7.74 0.80 -1.89
C GLN A 189 7.79 2.28 -1.45
N LEU A 190 6.75 3.05 -1.79
CA LEU A 190 6.61 4.45 -1.38
C LEU A 190 6.38 4.59 0.13
N ALA A 191 5.64 3.66 0.73
CA ALA A 191 5.23 3.72 2.13
C ALA A 191 6.36 3.41 3.11
N ASP A 192 6.30 4.03 4.28
CA ASP A 192 7.07 3.62 5.46
C ASP A 192 6.41 2.44 6.17
N VAL A 193 5.07 2.44 6.20
CA VAL A 193 4.23 1.37 6.73
C VAL A 193 3.23 0.98 5.66
N PHE A 194 3.27 -0.27 5.23
CA PHE A 194 2.29 -0.83 4.31
C PHE A 194 1.70 -2.12 4.88
N ASP A 195 0.39 -2.15 5.09
CA ASP A 195 -0.33 -3.36 5.52
C ASP A 195 -1.33 -3.74 4.46
N LEU A 196 -1.31 -5.00 4.06
CA LEU A 196 -2.23 -5.60 3.11
C LEU A 196 -3.01 -6.69 3.81
N HIS A 197 -4.33 -6.51 3.88
CA HIS A 197 -5.25 -7.48 4.48
C HIS A 197 -6.25 -7.92 3.43
N ALA A 198 -6.50 -9.23 3.36
CA ALA A 198 -7.63 -9.77 2.60
C ALA A 198 -8.11 -11.09 3.19
N ASN A 199 -9.42 -11.19 3.43
CA ASN A 199 -10.13 -12.42 3.84
C ASN A 199 -9.43 -13.24 4.94
N GLY A 200 -9.03 -12.60 6.04
CA GLY A 200 -8.37 -13.31 7.15
C GLY A 200 -6.89 -13.65 6.91
N THR A 201 -6.29 -13.17 5.82
CA THR A 201 -4.85 -13.15 5.58
C THR A 201 -4.31 -11.73 5.64
N ALA A 202 -3.09 -11.56 6.14
CA ALA A 202 -2.42 -10.27 6.12
C ALA A 202 -0.91 -10.37 5.92
N TYR A 203 -0.36 -9.40 5.21
CA TYR A 203 1.09 -9.19 5.09
C TYR A 203 1.42 -7.72 5.34
N VAL A 204 2.59 -7.51 5.94
CA VAL A 204 3.06 -6.19 6.31
C VAL A 204 4.45 -5.96 5.74
N ARG A 205 4.72 -4.73 5.32
CA ARG A 205 6.04 -4.24 4.90
C ARG A 205 6.38 -2.98 5.69
N ARG A 206 7.62 -2.89 6.16
CA ARG A 206 8.15 -1.70 6.85
C ARG A 206 9.38 -1.22 6.11
N ALA A 207 9.48 0.06 5.81
CA ALA A 207 10.60 0.58 5.01
C ALA A 207 11.96 0.47 5.72
N TRP A 208 11.97 0.40 7.05
CA TRP A 208 13.18 0.21 7.86
C TRP A 208 13.56 -1.26 8.09
N ASP A 209 12.76 -2.20 7.56
CA ASP A 209 13.00 -3.63 7.71
C ASP A 209 13.50 -4.20 6.38
N SER A 210 14.78 -4.60 6.35
CA SER A 210 15.42 -5.15 5.15
C SER A 210 14.85 -6.49 4.71
N SER A 211 14.18 -7.24 5.60
CA SER A 211 13.64 -8.56 5.27
C SER A 211 12.41 -8.54 4.35
N GLY A 212 11.85 -7.35 4.10
CA GLY A 212 10.73 -7.14 3.19
C GLY A 212 9.38 -7.47 3.80
N TRP A 213 8.60 -8.31 3.12
CA TRP A 213 7.24 -8.67 3.51
C TRP A 213 7.22 -9.75 4.59
N ARG A 214 6.32 -9.62 5.57
CA ARG A 214 6.12 -10.59 6.65
C ARG A 214 4.63 -10.86 6.87
N PRO A 215 4.24 -12.05 7.35
CA PRO A 215 2.87 -12.29 7.81
C PRO A 215 2.46 -11.28 8.88
N GLY A 216 1.25 -10.73 8.74
CA GLY A 216 0.63 -9.80 9.66
C GLY A 216 -0.51 -10.42 10.47
N LYS A 217 -1.03 -9.67 11.45
CA LYS A 217 -2.25 -10.06 12.14
C LYS A 217 -3.46 -9.70 11.27
N ALA A 218 -4.17 -10.71 10.78
CA ALA A 218 -5.32 -10.48 9.93
C ALA A 218 -6.49 -9.82 10.66
N LEU A 219 -7.28 -9.07 9.89
CA LEU A 219 -8.55 -8.50 10.33
C LEU A 219 -9.69 -9.39 9.82
N PRO A 220 -10.74 -9.65 10.61
CA PRO A 220 -11.89 -10.43 10.18
C PRO A 220 -12.80 -9.57 9.29
N ARG A 221 -12.33 -9.32 8.06
CA ARG A 221 -13.03 -8.49 7.08
C ARG A 221 -12.90 -9.13 5.70
N GLN A 222 -14.00 -9.12 4.95
CA GLN A 222 -14.05 -9.52 3.56
C GLN A 222 -13.51 -8.40 2.65
N GLY A 223 -12.95 -8.78 1.50
CA GLY A 223 -12.41 -7.86 0.52
C GLY A 223 -10.94 -7.55 0.79
N THR A 224 -10.40 -6.55 0.08
CA THR A 224 -9.02 -6.09 0.31
C THR A 224 -9.02 -4.80 1.13
N SER A 225 -8.12 -4.70 2.10
CA SER A 225 -7.87 -3.47 2.85
C SER A 225 -6.38 -3.19 2.88
N ILE A 226 -5.99 -2.02 2.38
CA ILE A 226 -4.61 -1.59 2.28
C ILE A 226 -4.42 -0.33 3.11
N TYR A 227 -3.52 -0.41 4.09
CA TYR A 227 -3.03 0.73 4.85
C TYR A 227 -1.67 1.16 4.31
N PHE A 228 -1.53 2.45 4.07
CA PHE A 228 -0.33 3.11 3.61
C PHE A 228 -0.04 4.28 4.54
N ALA A 229 1.18 4.42 5.04
CA ALA A 229 1.59 5.63 5.74
C ALA A 229 3.01 6.06 5.36
N VAL A 230 3.22 7.37 5.31
CA VAL A 230 4.51 7.99 5.06
C VAL A 230 4.68 9.22 5.94
N ALA A 231 5.90 9.43 6.42
CA ALA A 231 6.26 10.63 7.18
C ALA A 231 6.22 11.89 6.29
N LEU A 232 5.77 13.02 6.83
CA LEU A 232 5.70 14.29 6.09
C LEU A 232 7.08 14.91 5.84
N ASP A 233 8.08 14.58 6.65
CA ASP A 233 9.47 15.03 6.52
C ASP A 233 10.36 14.07 5.70
N THR A 234 9.76 13.05 5.06
CA THR A 234 10.50 12.10 4.23
C THR A 234 11.26 12.81 3.11
N THR A 235 12.49 12.38 2.86
CA THR A 235 13.29 12.80 1.70
C THR A 235 13.03 11.95 0.47
N ARG A 236 12.30 10.83 0.64
CA ARG A 236 11.92 9.93 -0.45
C ARG A 236 11.00 10.66 -1.41
N THR A 237 11.20 10.44 -2.70
CA THR A 237 10.33 10.94 -3.77
C THR A 237 9.81 9.81 -4.63
N LEU A 238 8.70 10.05 -5.35
CA LEU A 238 8.17 9.10 -6.32
C LEU A 238 9.24 8.72 -7.36
N ASP A 239 9.95 9.71 -7.89
CA ASP A 239 10.96 9.53 -8.93
C ASP A 239 12.14 8.66 -8.45
N GLN A 240 12.62 8.86 -7.21
CA GLN A 240 13.66 8.01 -6.62
C GLN A 240 13.19 6.56 -6.46
N VAL A 241 11.95 6.35 -6.04
CA VAL A 241 11.40 4.99 -5.88
C VAL A 241 11.27 4.32 -7.23
N LEU A 242 10.71 4.98 -8.24
CA LEU A 242 10.63 4.44 -9.59
C LEU A 242 12.03 4.13 -10.14
N GLY A 243 12.97 5.07 -9.99
CA GLY A 243 14.36 4.95 -10.42
C GLY A 243 15.09 3.76 -9.81
N ALA A 244 14.82 3.42 -8.54
CA ALA A 244 15.45 2.28 -7.86
C ALA A 244 15.14 0.92 -8.53
N TRP A 245 14.06 0.83 -9.31
CA TRP A 245 13.61 -0.38 -10.00
C TRP A 245 13.84 -0.35 -11.51
N SER A 246 14.56 0.66 -12.00
CA SER A 246 15.01 0.81 -13.38
C SER A 246 16.53 0.68 -13.42
N LEU A 247 17.08 -0.19 -14.29
CA LEU A 247 18.53 -0.39 -14.38
C LEU A 247 19.31 0.88 -14.76
N ASP A 248 18.69 1.77 -15.54
CA ASP A 248 19.25 3.06 -15.94
C ASP A 248 18.99 4.20 -14.93
N GLY A 249 18.26 3.91 -13.85
CA GLY A 249 17.89 4.89 -12.82
C GLY A 249 16.81 5.91 -13.23
N THR A 250 16.26 5.85 -14.45
CA THR A 250 15.29 6.84 -14.95
C THR A 250 13.88 6.69 -14.37
N GLY A 251 13.55 5.48 -13.91
CA GLY A 251 12.22 5.12 -13.39
C GLY A 251 11.17 4.82 -14.46
N VAL A 252 11.54 4.94 -15.74
CA VAL A 252 10.66 4.61 -16.86
C VAL A 252 10.47 3.09 -16.96
N ALA A 253 11.59 2.35 -17.03
CA ALA A 253 11.55 0.90 -17.05
C ALA A 253 11.27 0.33 -15.64
N PHE A 254 10.67 -0.86 -15.60
CA PHE A 254 10.62 -1.71 -14.41
C PHE A 254 11.23 -3.05 -14.79
N ASP A 255 12.56 -3.07 -14.85
CA ASP A 255 13.37 -4.18 -15.35
C ASP A 255 14.33 -4.77 -14.31
N ARG A 256 14.29 -4.27 -13.08
CA ARG A 256 14.90 -4.90 -11.91
C ARG A 256 13.84 -5.34 -10.89
N THR A 257 14.08 -6.44 -10.19
CA THR A 257 13.28 -6.86 -9.02
C THR A 257 14.16 -7.51 -7.94
N VAL A 258 13.62 -7.65 -6.72
CA VAL A 258 14.25 -8.28 -5.55
C VAL A 258 13.26 -9.31 -5.00
N ILE A 259 13.72 -10.54 -4.80
CA ILE A 259 12.90 -11.65 -4.33
C ILE A 259 13.44 -12.11 -2.97
N SER A 260 12.67 -11.83 -1.92
CA SER A 260 12.96 -12.33 -0.57
C SER A 260 12.57 -13.80 -0.46
N LEU A 261 13.58 -14.67 -0.33
CA LEU A 261 13.35 -16.10 -0.19
C LEU A 261 12.74 -16.48 1.16
N ARG A 262 12.77 -15.58 2.15
CA ARG A 262 12.11 -15.75 3.45
C ARG A 262 10.58 -15.88 3.35
N LEU A 263 9.97 -15.44 2.25
CA LEU A 263 8.54 -15.69 1.99
C LEU A 263 8.23 -17.16 1.67
N LEU A 264 9.23 -17.92 1.20
CA LEU A 264 9.11 -19.35 0.90
C LEU A 264 9.72 -20.24 1.97
N ALA A 265 10.87 -19.83 2.50
CA ALA A 265 11.50 -20.47 3.64
C ALA A 265 10.76 -20.00 4.90
N GLY A 266 9.81 -20.80 5.40
CA GLY A 266 9.28 -20.58 6.76
C GLY A 266 10.44 -20.43 7.76
N GLU A 267 10.22 -19.80 8.92
CA GLU A 267 11.33 -19.50 9.84
C GLU A 267 12.19 -20.74 10.14
N GLY A 268 13.47 -20.68 9.75
CA GLY A 268 14.44 -21.76 9.94
C GLY A 268 14.34 -22.94 8.97
N GLN A 269 13.53 -22.87 7.92
CA GLN A 269 13.41 -23.94 6.92
C GLN A 269 14.41 -23.78 5.76
N ALA A 270 14.98 -24.90 5.33
CA ALA A 270 15.82 -24.95 4.14
C ALA A 270 14.98 -24.97 2.84
N LEU A 271 15.61 -24.53 1.75
CA LEU A 271 15.03 -24.61 0.40
C LEU A 271 15.76 -25.68 -0.40
N ASP A 272 15.16 -26.87 -0.53
CA ASP A 272 15.87 -28.04 -1.06
C ASP A 272 15.42 -28.48 -2.45
N SER A 273 14.19 -28.15 -2.85
CA SER A 273 13.57 -28.74 -4.04
C SER A 273 13.65 -27.86 -5.29
N ARG A 274 13.71 -28.51 -6.47
CA ARG A 274 13.56 -27.84 -7.78
C ARG A 274 12.21 -27.12 -7.91
N ALA A 275 11.16 -27.67 -7.30
CA ALA A 275 9.84 -27.05 -7.32
C ALA A 275 9.82 -25.69 -6.61
N GLN A 276 10.52 -25.57 -5.47
CA GLN A 276 10.71 -24.29 -4.79
C GLN A 276 11.49 -23.30 -5.67
N ALA A 277 12.57 -23.74 -6.32
CA ALA A 277 13.33 -22.89 -7.24
C ALA A 277 12.47 -22.40 -8.41
N ARG A 278 11.63 -23.25 -9.01
CA ARG A 278 10.71 -22.86 -10.08
C ARG A 278 9.70 -21.79 -9.65
N ARG A 279 9.20 -21.88 -8.42
CA ARG A 279 8.32 -20.84 -7.83
C ARG A 279 9.05 -19.51 -7.69
N VAL A 280 10.32 -19.51 -7.25
CA VAL A 280 11.15 -18.31 -7.20
C VAL A 280 11.31 -17.70 -8.60
N THR A 281 11.62 -18.52 -9.60
CA THR A 281 11.93 -18.05 -10.95
C THR A 281 10.71 -17.70 -11.80
N ALA A 282 9.50 -18.08 -11.37
CA ALA A 282 8.28 -17.76 -12.11
C ALA A 282 8.19 -16.26 -12.39
N ARG A 283 7.95 -15.91 -13.67
CA ARG A 283 7.86 -14.53 -14.19
C ARG A 283 9.13 -13.71 -14.15
N LEU A 284 10.28 -14.27 -13.77
CA LEU A 284 11.54 -13.51 -13.75
C LEU A 284 12.03 -13.14 -15.15
N GLU A 285 11.59 -13.84 -16.20
CA GLU A 285 11.86 -13.50 -17.60
C GLU A 285 11.31 -12.14 -18.03
N ARG A 286 10.40 -11.55 -17.23
CA ARG A 286 9.89 -10.20 -17.45
C ARG A 286 10.90 -9.13 -17.06
N PHE A 287 11.91 -9.45 -16.26
CA PHE A 287 12.93 -8.53 -15.77
C PHE A 287 14.25 -8.78 -16.49
N LYS A 288 15.14 -7.79 -16.49
CA LYS A 288 16.52 -7.93 -16.94
C LYS A 288 17.46 -8.30 -15.80
N ARG A 289 17.12 -7.93 -14.56
CA ARG A 289 17.89 -8.27 -13.37
C ARG A 289 16.97 -8.68 -12.22
N ALA A 290 17.28 -9.80 -11.59
CA ALA A 290 16.58 -10.26 -10.39
C ALA A 290 17.59 -10.53 -9.29
N GLU A 291 17.43 -9.82 -8.18
CA GLU A 291 18.22 -10.04 -6.97
C GLU A 291 17.51 -11.07 -6.10
N ILE A 292 18.21 -12.17 -5.81
CA ILE A 292 17.70 -13.25 -4.98
C ILE A 292 18.23 -13.02 -3.57
N ASP A 293 17.35 -12.61 -2.67
CA ASP A 293 17.70 -12.27 -1.30
C ASP A 293 17.58 -13.48 -0.37
N PHE A 294 18.74 -13.89 0.16
CA PHE A 294 18.89 -15.02 1.08
C PHE A 294 18.86 -14.60 2.56
N ASP A 295 18.53 -13.35 2.89
CA ASP A 295 18.40 -12.91 4.27
C ASP A 295 17.41 -13.81 5.05
N GLY A 296 17.86 -14.32 6.20
CA GLY A 296 17.10 -15.25 7.04
C GLY A 296 16.97 -16.68 6.50
N VAL A 297 17.60 -17.03 5.37
CA VAL A 297 17.64 -18.41 4.85
C VAL A 297 18.86 -19.15 5.43
N PRO A 298 18.66 -20.23 6.22
CA PRO A 298 19.78 -20.92 6.87
C PRO A 298 20.61 -21.76 5.88
N ASP A 299 19.95 -22.46 4.96
CA ASP A 299 20.61 -23.33 3.98
C ASP A 299 19.72 -23.54 2.73
N ILE A 300 20.35 -24.01 1.66
CA ILE A 300 19.66 -24.48 0.44
C ILE A 300 20.21 -25.84 0.00
N GLY A 301 19.40 -26.62 -0.70
CA GLY A 301 19.81 -27.89 -1.29
C GLY A 301 20.46 -27.72 -2.66
N HIS A 302 21.30 -28.69 -3.06
CA HIS A 302 21.93 -28.72 -4.38
C HIS A 302 20.91 -28.64 -5.52
N ALA A 303 19.77 -29.34 -5.40
CA ALA A 303 18.75 -29.35 -6.45
C ALA A 303 18.07 -27.98 -6.60
N PHE A 304 17.88 -27.24 -5.50
CA PHE A 304 17.38 -25.87 -5.53
C PHE A 304 18.38 -24.94 -6.23
N ALA A 305 19.66 -24.98 -5.83
CA ALA A 305 20.71 -24.16 -6.43
C ALA A 305 20.88 -24.43 -7.93
N ASP A 306 20.92 -25.71 -8.32
CA ASP A 306 21.01 -26.19 -9.71
C ASP A 306 19.86 -25.66 -10.57
N GLU A 307 18.63 -25.81 -10.11
CA GLU A 307 17.46 -25.35 -10.87
C GLU A 307 17.43 -23.82 -11.00
N LEU A 308 17.71 -23.10 -9.91
CA LEU A 308 17.63 -21.64 -9.86
C LEU A 308 18.75 -20.96 -10.66
N PHE A 309 20.01 -21.35 -10.47
CA PHE A 309 21.14 -20.61 -11.01
C PHE A 309 21.71 -21.20 -12.31
N ARG A 310 21.55 -22.51 -12.54
CA ARG A 310 22.02 -23.16 -13.77
C ARG A 310 20.89 -23.36 -14.76
N VAL A 311 19.85 -24.13 -14.43
CA VAL A 311 18.79 -24.49 -15.37
C VAL A 311 18.03 -23.25 -15.84
N PHE A 312 17.52 -22.43 -14.90
CA PHE A 312 16.84 -21.19 -15.28
C PHE A 312 17.78 -20.21 -15.98
N GLY A 313 19.00 -20.02 -15.46
CA GLY A 313 19.99 -19.11 -16.03
C GLY A 313 20.38 -19.46 -17.47
N LEU A 314 20.52 -20.75 -17.79
CA LEU A 314 20.79 -21.21 -19.16
C LEU A 314 19.61 -20.95 -20.11
N ASN A 315 18.38 -21.15 -19.61
CA ASN A 315 17.16 -20.95 -20.39
C ASN A 315 16.75 -19.48 -20.52
N ASN A 316 17.26 -18.58 -19.66
CA ASN A 316 16.87 -17.18 -19.60
C ASN A 316 18.09 -16.27 -19.52
N ARG A 317 18.98 -16.35 -20.51
CA ARG A 317 20.26 -15.60 -20.54
C ARG A 317 20.12 -14.07 -20.51
N SER A 318 18.93 -13.55 -20.82
CA SER A 318 18.62 -12.12 -20.74
C SER A 318 18.38 -11.62 -19.31
N VAL A 319 18.26 -12.54 -18.34
CA VAL A 319 18.01 -12.23 -16.93
C VAL A 319 19.30 -12.42 -16.12
N GLU A 320 19.81 -11.34 -15.56
CA GLU A 320 20.90 -11.38 -14.59
C GLU A 320 20.36 -11.83 -13.21
N LEU A 321 20.75 -13.02 -12.75
CA LEU A 321 20.44 -13.48 -11.39
C LEU A 321 21.59 -13.15 -10.44
N VAL A 322 21.30 -12.29 -9.45
CA VAL A 322 22.30 -11.81 -8.48
C VAL A 322 21.92 -12.29 -7.07
N PRO A 323 22.69 -13.22 -6.47
CA PRO A 323 22.46 -13.57 -5.06
C PRO A 323 22.92 -12.44 -4.14
N ILE A 324 22.08 -12.05 -3.19
CA ILE A 324 22.40 -11.08 -2.13
C ILE A 324 22.12 -11.68 -0.75
N ASN A 325 22.83 -11.21 0.27
CA ASN A 325 22.73 -11.68 1.67
C ASN A 325 22.93 -13.20 1.86
N ALA A 326 23.56 -13.88 0.89
CA ALA A 326 23.87 -15.29 0.99
C ALA A 326 25.05 -15.55 1.95
N ASN A 327 24.93 -16.58 2.79
CA ASN A 327 26.03 -17.05 3.61
C ASN A 327 27.07 -17.82 2.78
N ARG A 328 28.25 -18.10 3.37
CA ARG A 328 29.36 -18.78 2.66
C ARG A 328 28.99 -20.13 2.06
N ARG A 329 28.15 -20.91 2.75
CA ARG A 329 27.72 -22.22 2.30
C ARG A 329 26.78 -22.12 1.09
N ILE A 330 25.82 -21.21 1.15
CA ILE A 330 24.91 -20.91 0.04
C ILE A 330 25.72 -20.46 -1.18
N LEU A 331 26.68 -19.54 -1.02
CA LEU A 331 27.54 -19.10 -2.12
C LEU A 331 28.31 -20.26 -2.77
N ALA A 332 28.89 -21.15 -1.98
CA ALA A 332 29.59 -22.33 -2.49
C ALA A 332 28.68 -23.26 -3.32
N LEU A 333 27.41 -23.43 -2.91
CA LEU A 333 26.42 -24.20 -3.66
C LEU A 333 26.01 -23.52 -4.97
N ILE A 334 25.86 -22.20 -4.96
CA ILE A 334 25.56 -21.41 -6.15
C ILE A 334 26.70 -21.50 -7.16
N ASP A 335 27.94 -21.35 -6.70
CA ASP A 335 29.12 -21.45 -7.56
C ASP A 335 29.28 -22.86 -8.14
N ASN A 336 29.03 -23.90 -7.33
CA ASN A 336 29.00 -25.28 -7.81
C ASN A 336 27.93 -25.50 -8.89
N ALA A 337 26.70 -25.00 -8.66
CA ALA A 337 25.62 -25.11 -9.63
C ALA A 337 25.95 -24.41 -10.95
N ARG A 338 26.52 -23.20 -10.92
CA ARG A 338 26.87 -22.44 -12.14
C ARG A 338 27.97 -23.08 -12.98
N ASN A 339 28.85 -23.87 -12.36
CA ASN A 339 29.98 -24.54 -13.01
C ASN A 339 29.65 -25.95 -13.53
N GLY A 340 28.52 -26.53 -13.10
CA GLY A 340 28.03 -27.84 -13.59
C GLY A 340 27.29 -27.74 -14.91
#